data_AF-A0A948R405-F1
#
_entry.id   AF-A0A948R405-F1
#
_cell.length_a   1.000
_cell.length_b   1.000
_cell.length_c   1.000
_cell.angle_alpha   90.00
_cell.angle_beta   90.00
_cell.angle_gamma   90.00
#
_symmetry.space_group_name_H-M   'P 1'
#
loop_
_entity.id
_entity.type
_entity.pdbx_description
1 polymer ?
#
loop_
_entity_poly.entity_id
_entity_poly.type
_entity_poly.pdbx_seq_one_letter_code
_entity_poly.pdbx_strand_id
1 'polypeptide(L)'
;MKSTVVLFVTLAASALAVATAGAEDLKLPKEVTPALRAACEPDVRRLCTVKDPTIAKVKSCVRRNFTRLGLGCQMKLASAGFGR
;
A
#
# COMPACT_ATOMS: atom_id res chain seq x y z
N MET A 1 24.09 6.77 49.04
CA MET A 1 25.25 5.93 49.46
C MET A 1 24.96 4.49 49.09
N LYS A 2 25.73 3.95 48.13
CA LYS A 2 26.01 2.52 47.87
C LYS A 2 24.82 1.69 47.33
N SER A 3 24.91 0.85 46.30
CA SER A 3 25.93 0.52 45.31
C SER A 3 25.29 -0.59 44.47
N THR A 4 24.89 -0.34 43.22
CA THR A 4 24.72 -1.41 42.23
C THR A 4 24.80 -0.84 40.82
N VAL A 5 25.94 -0.20 40.56
CA VAL A 5 26.37 0.14 39.19
C VAL A 5 27.54 -0.78 38.88
N VAL A 6 27.45 -1.42 37.71
CA VAL A 6 28.50 -2.13 36.98
C VAL A 6 28.91 -3.51 37.52
N LEU A 7 28.44 -4.57 36.87
CA LEU A 7 29.35 -5.64 36.43
C LEU A 7 28.75 -6.53 35.33
N PHE A 8 28.55 -6.02 34.13
CA PHE A 8 28.59 -6.85 32.92
C PHE A 8 29.17 -6.01 31.78
N VAL A 9 30.50 -6.04 31.70
CA VAL A 9 31.29 -5.50 30.59
C VAL A 9 31.49 -6.63 29.57
N THR A 10 31.48 -6.26 28.28
CA THR A 10 31.81 -7.04 27.07
C THR A 10 30.68 -7.86 26.42
N LEU A 11 30.10 -7.37 25.31
CA LEU A 11 30.38 -7.84 23.94
C LEU A 11 29.48 -7.12 22.90
N ALA A 12 30.10 -6.68 21.80
CA ALA A 12 29.54 -6.55 20.44
C ALA A 12 28.34 -5.62 20.18
N ALA A 13 28.67 -4.50 19.52
CA ALA A 13 28.02 -3.93 18.34
C ALA A 13 26.58 -4.37 17.99
N SER A 14 25.66 -3.41 18.07
CA SER A 14 24.71 -3.15 16.97
C SER A 14 23.97 -1.84 17.24
N ALA A 15 24.39 -0.78 16.55
CA ALA A 15 23.54 0.37 16.33
C ALA A 15 22.35 -0.10 15.50
N LEU A 16 21.21 -0.33 16.13
CA LEU A 16 19.94 -0.52 15.42
C LEU A 16 19.54 0.83 14.82
N ALA A 17 20.08 1.14 13.64
CA ALA A 17 19.52 2.14 12.76
C ALA A 17 18.15 1.62 12.31
N VAL A 18 17.10 2.01 13.03
CA VAL A 18 15.71 1.81 12.60
C VAL A 18 15.53 2.68 11.36
N ALA A 19 15.66 2.06 10.18
CA ALA A 19 15.28 2.69 8.94
C ALA A 19 13.76 2.90 8.97
N THR A 20 13.33 4.08 9.42
CA THR A 20 12.00 4.58 9.15
C THR A 20 11.92 4.78 7.64
N ALA A 21 11.46 3.74 6.94
CA ALA A 21 11.05 3.86 5.55
C ALA A 21 9.94 4.92 5.54
N GLY A 22 10.30 6.16 5.21
CA GLY A 22 9.35 7.22 4.95
C GLY A 22 8.47 6.73 3.82
N ALA A 23 7.23 6.39 4.15
CA ALA A 23 6.18 6.38 3.16
C ALA A 23 6.10 7.83 2.68
N GLU A 24 6.83 8.15 1.60
CA GLU A 24 6.68 9.41 0.92
C GLU A 24 5.19 9.58 0.64
N ASP A 25 4.66 10.77 0.99
CA ASP A 25 3.24 11.13 0.85
C ASP A 25 2.90 11.13 -0.65
N LEU A 26 2.72 9.93 -1.21
CA LEU A 26 2.21 9.72 -2.55
C LEU A 26 0.82 10.32 -2.54
N LYS A 27 0.73 11.58 -2.97
CA LYS A 27 -0.51 12.35 -3.02
C LYS A 27 -1.43 11.68 -4.01
N LEU A 28 -2.25 10.77 -3.53
CA LEU A 28 -3.19 10.08 -4.38
C LEU A 28 -4.32 11.04 -4.74
N PRO A 29 -4.84 10.99 -5.98
CA PRO A 29 -6.06 11.70 -6.32
C PRO A 29 -7.17 11.29 -5.35
N LYS A 30 -8.08 12.20 -5.00
CA LYS A 30 -9.10 11.97 -3.97
C LYS A 30 -9.96 10.74 -4.26
N GLU A 31 -10.10 10.37 -5.53
CA GLU A 31 -10.81 9.18 -5.98
C GLU A 31 -10.08 7.86 -5.67
N VAL A 32 -8.76 7.87 -5.43
CA VAL A 32 -7.94 6.68 -5.18
C VAL A 32 -7.37 6.77 -3.77
N THR A 33 -8.11 6.27 -2.78
CA THR A 33 -7.58 6.20 -1.42
C THR A 33 -6.43 5.19 -1.32
N PRO A 34 -5.50 5.32 -0.34
CA PRO A 34 -4.43 4.36 -0.14
C PRO A 34 -4.95 2.93 0.09
N ALA A 35 -6.05 2.80 0.83
CA ALA A 35 -6.71 1.52 1.08
C ALA A 35 -7.28 0.90 -0.21
N LEU A 36 -7.88 1.71 -1.09
CA LEU A 36 -8.38 1.23 -2.39
C LEU A 36 -7.23 0.78 -3.28
N ARG A 37 -6.15 1.57 -3.35
CA ARG A 37 -4.94 1.21 -4.09
C ARG A 37 -4.36 -0.10 -3.58
N ALA A 38 -4.13 -0.23 -2.28
CA ALA A 38 -3.57 -1.44 -1.69
C ALA A 38 -4.40 -2.69 -2.01
N ALA A 39 -5.73 -2.58 -1.99
CA ALA A 39 -6.61 -3.70 -2.31
C ALA A 39 -6.60 -4.09 -3.80
N CYS A 40 -6.42 -3.12 -4.71
CA CYS A 40 -6.63 -3.30 -6.15
C CYS A 40 -5.34 -3.31 -6.98
N GLU A 41 -4.22 -2.81 -6.48
CA GLU A 41 -2.94 -2.70 -7.21
C GLU A 41 -2.51 -4.04 -7.84
N PRO A 42 -2.56 -5.21 -7.16
CA PRO A 42 -2.16 -6.47 -7.77
C PRO A 42 -3.03 -6.85 -8.98
N ASP A 43 -4.33 -6.63 -8.88
CA ASP A 43 -5.28 -6.91 -9.96
C ASP A 43 -5.14 -5.92 -11.11
N VAL A 44 -4.97 -4.63 -10.81
CA VAL A 44 -4.76 -3.59 -11.83
C VAL A 44 -3.47 -3.87 -12.60
N ARG A 45 -2.36 -4.18 -11.92
CA ARG A 45 -1.10 -4.51 -12.60
C ARG A 45 -1.18 -5.77 -13.45
N ARG A 46 -1.99 -6.75 -13.03
CA ARG A 46 -2.17 -8.03 -13.75
C ARG A 46 -3.12 -7.91 -14.94
N LEU A 47 -4.19 -7.14 -14.81
CA LEU A 47 -5.31 -7.12 -15.77
C LEU A 47 -5.32 -5.87 -16.65
N CYS A 48 -4.73 -4.77 -16.18
CA CYS A 48 -4.83 -3.44 -16.78
C CYS A 48 -3.47 -2.92 -17.21
N THR A 49 -2.92 -3.52 -18.26
CA THR A 49 -1.75 -2.97 -18.96
C THR A 49 -2.20 -1.86 -19.90
N VAL A 50 -2.01 -0.61 -19.50
CA VAL A 50 -2.37 0.57 -20.30
C VAL A 50 -1.09 1.33 -20.66
N LYS A 51 -0.86 1.57 -21.95
CA LYS A 51 0.35 2.26 -22.46
C LYS A 51 0.53 3.68 -21.89
N ASP A 52 -0.58 4.36 -21.61
CA ASP A 52 -0.64 5.64 -20.89
C ASP A 52 -1.72 5.54 -19.81
N PRO A 53 -1.37 5.12 -18.57
CA PRO A 53 -2.35 4.88 -17.52
C PRO A 53 -2.87 6.20 -16.95
N THR A 54 -3.95 6.72 -17.55
CA THR A 54 -4.76 7.78 -16.94
C THR A 54 -5.82 7.18 -16.02
N ILE A 55 -6.30 7.94 -15.03
CA ILE A 55 -7.35 7.50 -14.10
C ILE A 55 -8.57 6.97 -14.88
N ALA A 56 -9.01 7.69 -15.91
CA ALA A 56 -10.15 7.29 -16.73
C ALA A 56 -9.91 5.94 -17.46
N LYS A 57 -8.72 5.73 -18.03
CA LYS A 57 -8.37 4.50 -18.74
C LYS A 57 -8.28 3.31 -17.77
N VAL A 58 -7.66 3.50 -16.61
CA VAL A 58 -7.59 2.48 -15.55
C VAL A 58 -8.98 2.15 -15.03
N LYS A 59 -9.82 3.16 -14.72
CA LYS A 59 -11.21 2.98 -14.30
C LYS A 59 -12.03 2.18 -15.33
N SER A 60 -11.86 2.49 -16.61
CA SER A 60 -12.50 1.76 -17.71
C SER A 60 -12.03 0.30 -17.77
N CYS A 61 -10.75 0.04 -17.61
CA CYS A 61 -10.21 -1.33 -17.56
C CYS A 61 -10.71 -2.13 -16.35
N VAL A 62 -10.68 -1.52 -15.16
CA VAL A 62 -11.18 -2.12 -13.92
C VAL A 62 -12.66 -2.46 -14.05
N ARG A 63 -13.47 -1.57 -14.64
CA ARG A 63 -14.89 -1.84 -14.93
C ARG A 63 -15.08 -3.05 -15.83
N ARG A 64 -14.33 -3.15 -16.93
CA ARG A 64 -14.42 -4.30 -17.86
C ARG A 64 -14.00 -5.62 -17.23
N ASN A 65 -13.07 -5.58 -16.27
CA ASN A 65 -12.51 -6.76 -15.63
C ASN A 65 -13.06 -6.99 -14.23
N PHE A 66 -14.15 -6.33 -13.82
CA PHE A 66 -14.60 -6.30 -12.43
C PHE A 66 -14.74 -7.72 -11.84
N THR A 67 -15.36 -8.63 -12.58
CA THR A 67 -15.57 -10.03 -12.19
C THR A 67 -14.28 -10.86 -12.11
N ARG A 68 -13.18 -10.39 -12.71
CA ARG A 68 -11.86 -11.04 -12.72
C ARG A 68 -10.90 -10.48 -11.66
N LEU A 69 -11.30 -9.40 -10.98
CA LEU A 69 -10.59 -8.85 -9.83
C LEU A 69 -10.72 -9.83 -8.65
N GLY A 70 -9.78 -9.80 -7.73
CA GLY A 70 -9.90 -10.49 -6.45
C GLY A 70 -11.05 -9.94 -5.61
N LEU A 71 -11.61 -10.79 -4.75
CA LEU A 71 -12.75 -10.44 -3.90
C LEU A 71 -12.48 -9.18 -3.05
N GLY A 72 -11.26 -9.02 -2.53
CA GLY A 72 -10.87 -7.83 -1.75
C GLY A 72 -11.00 -6.53 -2.54
N CYS A 73 -10.55 -6.50 -3.80
CA CYS A 73 -10.68 -5.33 -4.66
C CYS A 73 -12.14 -5.07 -5.05
N GLN A 74 -12.91 -6.10 -5.39
CA GLN A 74 -14.35 -5.97 -5.70
C GLN A 74 -15.12 -5.34 -4.54
N MET A 75 -14.91 -5.83 -3.32
CA MET A 75 -15.57 -5.32 -2.12
C MET A 75 -15.18 -3.88 -1.84
N LYS A 76 -13.90 -3.51 -1.99
CA LYS A 76 -13.47 -2.13 -1.81
C LYS A 76 -14.05 -1.19 -2.85
N LEU A 77 -14.09 -1.60 -4.12
CA LEU A 77 -14.73 -0.83 -5.19
C LEU A 77 -16.22 -0.64 -4.92
N ALA A 78 -16.94 -1.69 -4.54
CA ALA A 78 -18.36 -1.61 -4.19
C ALA A 78 -18.60 -0.64 -3.03
N SER A 79 -17.80 -0.73 -1.96
CA SER A 79 -17.89 0.20 -0.81
C SER A 79 -17.55 1.64 -1.16
N ALA A 80 -16.73 1.86 -2.19
CA ALA A 80 -16.39 3.18 -2.71
C ALA A 80 -17.42 3.72 -3.72
N GLY A 81 -18.53 3.00 -3.96
CA GLY A 81 -19.57 3.42 -4.92
C GLY A 81 -19.17 3.22 -6.38
N PHE A 82 -18.18 2.39 -6.67
CA PHE A 82 -17.72 2.10 -8.03
C PHE A 82 -18.79 1.33 -8.80
N GLY A 83 -19.48 2.01 -9.73
CA GLY A 83 -20.55 1.40 -10.54
C GLY A 83 -21.80 2.27 -10.69
N ARG A 84 -21.92 3.35 -9.91
CA ARG A 84 -22.87 4.44 -10.15
C ARG A 84 -22.21 5.60 -10.90
#